data_AF-A0A522FZ17-F1
#
_entry.id   AF-A0A522FZ17-F1
#
_cell.length_a   1.000
_cell.length_b   1.000
_cell.length_c   1.000
_cell.angle_alpha   90.00
_cell.angle_beta   90.00
_cell.angle_gamma   90.00
#
_symmetry.space_group_name_H-M   'P 1'
#
loop_
_entity.id
_entity.type
_entity.pdbx_description
1 polymer ?
#
loop_
_entity_poly.entity_id
_entity_poly.type
_entity_poly.pdbx_seq_one_letter_code
_entity_poly.pdbx_strand_id
1 'polypeptide(L)'
;MAALAAAALFGASTPLAKALLRDVTPVLLAGLLYLGSGLGLTVIRLLRDRGWRAPGLRAREWLWLLAAVGLGGVVGPVLLMLGLTRTSAASASLLLNLEAVLTAAIAWLVFRENANRRIVFGFTLIVAGAVLLALPWSGQALQFGHGALLVAGACLCWALDNNFTCRVSNSDAVFIAGLKGWIAGIVNTAVALWMGAQLPAPAIIGSALGVGLLGYGVSLVLFVLALRGVGSARTGAYFSTAPFIGAALAILAFGEHASPVFWLAAVLMGVGVWLHLTERHAHLGVPKRQASTPRA
;
A
#
# COMPACT_ATOMS: atom_id res chain seq x y z
N MET A 1 8.59 -4.33 17.32
CA MET A 1 8.53 -2.85 17.22
C MET A 1 8.58 -2.35 15.77
N ALA A 2 9.54 -2.76 14.93
CA ALA A 2 9.65 -2.26 13.55
C ALA A 2 8.38 -2.40 12.69
N ALA A 3 7.66 -3.53 12.77
CA ALA A 3 6.43 -3.73 11.99
C ALA A 3 5.28 -2.78 12.39
N LEU A 4 5.12 -2.51 13.69
CA LEU A 4 4.11 -1.57 14.19
C LEU A 4 4.47 -0.12 13.83
N ALA A 5 5.76 0.23 13.90
CA ALA A 5 6.24 1.53 13.45
C ALA A 5 6.02 1.71 11.93
N ALA A 6 6.28 0.68 11.13
CA ALA A 6 5.97 0.67 9.70
C ALA A 6 4.48 0.90 9.45
N ALA A 7 3.62 0.17 10.17
CA ALA A 7 2.17 0.31 10.07
C ALA A 7 1.69 1.70 10.47
N ALA A 8 2.25 2.28 11.54
CA ALA A 8 1.89 3.62 12.00
C ALA A 8 2.29 4.70 10.99
N LEU A 9 3.51 4.64 10.46
CA LEU A 9 4.00 5.58 9.44
C LEU A 9 3.19 5.50 8.15
N PHE A 10 2.93 4.28 7.66
CA PHE A 10 2.12 4.08 6.46
C PHE A 10 0.67 4.51 6.71
N GLY A 11 0.08 4.14 7.84
CA GLY A 11 -1.29 4.52 8.21
C GLY A 11 -1.47 6.03 8.32
N ALA A 12 -0.51 6.74 8.91
CA ALA A 12 -0.54 8.20 9.03
C ALA A 12 -0.48 8.94 7.68
N SER A 13 0.04 8.30 6.63
CA SER A 13 0.23 8.94 5.32
C SER A 13 -1.08 9.42 4.69
N THR A 14 -2.17 8.66 4.84
CA THR A 14 -3.46 8.97 4.20
C THR A 14 -4.11 10.24 4.78
N PRO A 15 -4.32 10.38 6.10
CA PRO A 15 -4.86 11.62 6.66
C PRO A 15 -3.93 12.82 6.45
N LEU A 16 -2.61 12.64 6.51
CA LEU A 16 -1.65 13.70 6.22
C LEU A 16 -1.72 14.15 4.75
N ALA A 17 -1.82 13.21 3.80
CA ALA A 17 -2.01 13.53 2.39
C ALA A 17 -3.33 14.26 2.15
N LYS A 18 -4.43 13.82 2.80
CA LYS A 18 -5.73 14.51 2.74
C LYS A 18 -5.63 15.97 3.22
N ALA A 19 -4.86 16.24 4.26
CA ALA A 19 -4.64 17.61 4.73
C ALA A 19 -3.87 18.45 3.70
N LEU A 20 -2.84 17.88 3.05
CA LEU A 20 -2.05 18.54 2.01
C LEU A 20 -2.83 18.81 0.71
N LEU A 21 -3.89 18.04 0.44
CA LEU A 21 -4.78 18.28 -0.72
C LEU A 21 -5.56 19.59 -0.65
N ARG A 22 -5.50 20.33 0.48
CA ARG A 22 -6.05 21.68 0.58
C ARG A 22 -5.27 22.70 -0.25
N ASP A 23 -3.95 22.50 -0.35
CA ASP A 23 -3.03 23.46 -0.97
C ASP A 23 -2.33 22.91 -2.22
N VAL A 24 -2.43 21.60 -2.47
CA VAL A 24 -1.72 20.91 -3.55
C VAL A 24 -2.69 20.14 -4.43
N THR A 25 -2.54 20.26 -5.75
CA THR A 25 -3.35 19.49 -6.69
C THR A 25 -3.09 17.99 -6.54
N PRO A 26 -4.09 17.11 -6.78
CA PRO A 26 -3.96 15.66 -6.57
C PRO A 26 -2.77 15.02 -7.30
N VAL A 27 -2.56 15.40 -8.56
CA VAL A 27 -1.47 14.86 -9.39
C VAL A 27 -0.11 15.32 -8.88
N LEU A 28 0.02 16.60 -8.49
CA LEU A 28 1.27 17.13 -7.94
C LEU A 28 1.60 16.48 -6.60
N LEU A 29 0.60 16.32 -5.71
CA LEU A 29 0.81 15.69 -4.42
C LEU A 29 1.26 14.23 -4.57
N ALA A 30 0.64 13.46 -5.49
CA ALA A 30 1.08 12.11 -5.83
C ALA A 30 2.56 12.08 -6.25
N GLY A 31 2.99 13.04 -7.09
CA GLY A 31 4.40 13.19 -7.49
C GLY A 31 5.33 13.52 -6.31
N LEU A 32 4.97 14.50 -5.48
CA LEU A 32 5.78 14.91 -4.33
C LEU A 32 5.93 13.77 -3.30
N LEU A 33 4.87 13.03 -3.00
CA LEU A 33 4.94 11.86 -2.11
C LEU A 33 5.95 10.82 -2.61
N TYR A 34 5.91 10.50 -3.91
CA TYR A 34 6.81 9.50 -4.49
C TYR A 34 8.24 10.02 -4.66
N LEU A 35 8.43 11.30 -4.97
CA LEU A 35 9.76 11.95 -4.94
C LEU A 35 10.38 11.86 -3.55
N GLY A 36 9.60 12.13 -2.49
CA GLY A 36 10.08 12.02 -1.11
C GLY A 36 10.55 10.61 -0.76
N SER A 37 9.78 9.60 -1.18
CA SER A 37 10.16 8.19 -1.04
C SER A 37 11.44 7.86 -1.83
N GLY A 38 11.50 8.24 -3.12
CA GLY A 38 12.66 7.98 -3.99
C GLY A 38 13.95 8.61 -3.45
N LEU A 39 13.90 9.91 -3.13
CA LEU A 39 15.02 10.65 -2.56
C LEU A 39 15.54 10.01 -1.28
N GLY A 40 14.66 9.79 -0.30
CA GLY A 40 15.13 9.30 0.99
C GLY A 40 15.52 7.82 0.96
N LEU A 41 14.88 6.97 0.15
CA LEU A 41 15.35 5.59 -0.04
C LEU A 41 16.70 5.54 -0.75
N THR A 42 16.99 6.45 -1.68
CA THR A 42 18.33 6.59 -2.26
C THR A 42 19.36 6.97 -1.20
N VAL A 43 19.07 7.95 -0.35
CA VAL A 43 19.98 8.34 0.76
C VAL A 43 20.20 7.17 1.70
N ILE A 44 19.13 6.50 2.14
CA ILE A 44 19.21 5.32 3.03
C ILE A 44 20.08 4.23 2.41
N ARG A 45 19.93 3.98 1.11
CA ARG A 45 20.72 2.97 0.41
C ARG A 45 22.19 3.36 0.30
N LEU A 46 22.50 4.62 -0.04
CA LEU A 46 23.88 5.11 -0.11
C LEU A 46 24.59 4.98 1.24
N LEU A 47 23.89 5.29 2.33
CA LEU A 47 24.40 5.13 3.70
C LEU A 47 24.59 3.64 4.07
N ARG A 48 23.64 2.78 3.71
CA ARG A 48 23.68 1.33 3.98
C ARG A 48 24.81 0.62 3.22
N ASP A 49 24.90 0.89 1.93
CA ASP A 49 25.78 0.16 1.01
C ASP A 49 27.18 0.81 0.89
N ARG A 50 27.40 1.98 1.53
CA ARG A 50 28.61 2.81 1.46
C ARG A 50 29.08 3.07 0.02
N GLY A 51 28.13 3.22 -0.89
CA GLY A 51 28.37 3.38 -2.32
C GLY A 51 27.19 2.91 -3.16
N TRP A 52 27.32 3.02 -4.48
CA TRP A 52 26.29 2.57 -5.43
C TRP A 52 26.64 1.20 -6.00
N ARG A 53 25.79 0.20 -5.74
CA ARG A 53 25.89 -1.12 -6.37
C ARG A 53 24.77 -1.27 -7.40
N ALA A 54 25.16 -1.46 -8.66
CA ALA A 54 24.20 -1.69 -9.73
C ALA A 54 23.41 -2.99 -9.44
N PRO A 55 22.08 -2.96 -9.46
CA PRO A 55 21.28 -4.16 -9.31
C PRO A 55 21.40 -5.01 -10.58
N GLY A 56 21.61 -6.32 -10.41
CA GLY A 56 21.72 -7.27 -11.51
C GLY A 56 20.37 -7.72 -12.07
N LEU A 57 19.56 -6.76 -12.56
CA LEU A 57 18.25 -7.05 -13.18
C LEU A 57 18.41 -7.49 -14.64
N ARG A 58 17.77 -8.58 -15.00
CA ARG A 58 17.63 -9.07 -16.39
C ARG A 58 16.64 -8.21 -17.16
N ALA A 59 16.76 -8.18 -18.50
CA ALA A 59 15.87 -7.40 -19.36
C ALA A 59 14.36 -7.67 -19.13
N ARG A 60 13.99 -8.93 -18.89
CA ARG A 60 12.61 -9.31 -18.57
C ARG A 60 12.14 -8.78 -17.21
N GLU A 61 13.03 -8.68 -16.24
CA GLU A 61 12.73 -8.13 -14.92
C GLU A 61 12.48 -6.62 -15.00
N TRP A 62 13.19 -5.91 -15.88
CA TRP A 62 12.90 -4.51 -16.19
C TRP A 62 11.49 -4.29 -16.72
N LEU A 63 10.98 -5.17 -17.60
CA LEU A 63 9.62 -5.04 -18.11
C LEU A 63 8.57 -5.14 -16.99
N TRP A 64 8.71 -6.11 -16.09
CA TRP A 64 7.82 -6.26 -14.94
C TRP A 64 7.93 -5.07 -13.98
N LEU A 65 9.15 -4.57 -13.75
CA LEU A 65 9.38 -3.41 -12.91
C LEU A 65 8.77 -2.14 -13.50
N LEU A 66 8.91 -1.90 -14.81
CA LEU A 66 8.29 -0.73 -15.46
C LEU A 66 6.76 -0.82 -15.45
N ALA A 67 6.18 -2.00 -15.64
CA ALA A 67 4.74 -2.20 -15.49
C ALA A 67 4.26 -1.93 -14.05
N ALA A 68 5.02 -2.41 -13.06
CA ALA A 68 4.78 -2.16 -11.63
C ALA A 68 4.86 -0.67 -11.29
N VAL A 69 5.88 0.04 -11.80
CA VAL A 69 6.06 1.49 -11.65
C VAL A 69 4.91 2.25 -12.32
N GLY A 70 4.52 1.88 -13.54
CA GLY A 70 3.45 2.54 -14.27
C GLY A 70 2.10 2.43 -13.56
N LEU A 71 1.71 1.23 -13.14
CA LEU A 71 0.43 1.04 -12.48
C LEU A 71 0.46 1.50 -11.02
N GLY A 72 1.36 0.95 -10.20
CA GLY A 72 1.38 1.22 -8.76
C GLY A 72 2.11 2.50 -8.36
N GLY A 73 3.02 3.00 -9.19
CA GLY A 73 3.73 4.25 -8.93
C GLY A 73 3.07 5.46 -9.56
N VAL A 74 2.71 5.38 -10.85
CA VAL A 74 2.17 6.54 -11.58
C VAL A 74 0.66 6.63 -11.38
N VAL A 75 -0.10 5.62 -11.79
CA VAL A 75 -1.57 5.66 -11.82
C VAL A 75 -2.20 5.56 -10.42
N GLY A 76 -1.78 4.58 -9.62
CA GLY A 76 -2.35 4.28 -8.30
C GLY A 76 -2.40 5.49 -7.36
N PRO A 77 -1.28 6.20 -7.11
CA PRO A 77 -1.25 7.35 -6.22
C PRO A 77 -2.12 8.51 -6.72
N VAL A 78 -2.19 8.74 -8.04
CA VAL A 78 -3.09 9.75 -8.61
C VAL A 78 -4.54 9.39 -8.34
N LEU A 79 -4.93 8.12 -8.55
CA LEU A 79 -6.27 7.64 -8.21
C LEU A 79 -6.58 7.79 -6.71
N LEU A 80 -5.63 7.47 -5.82
CA LEU A 80 -5.81 7.66 -4.39
C LEU A 80 -6.04 9.15 -4.07
N MET A 81 -5.20 10.05 -4.60
CA MET A 81 -5.32 11.49 -4.34
C MET A 81 -6.65 12.05 -4.88
N LEU A 82 -7.08 11.63 -6.07
CA LEU A 82 -8.39 11.98 -6.63
C LEU A 82 -9.57 11.36 -5.86
N GLY A 83 -9.36 10.18 -5.27
CA GLY A 83 -10.32 9.55 -4.37
C GLY A 83 -10.45 10.35 -3.08
N LEU A 84 -9.32 10.73 -2.49
CA LEU A 84 -9.23 11.55 -1.29
C LEU A 84 -9.82 12.94 -1.47
N THR A 85 -9.90 13.54 -2.65
CA THR A 85 -10.65 14.81 -2.79
C THR A 85 -12.16 14.61 -2.66
N ARG A 86 -12.67 13.39 -2.84
CA ARG A 86 -14.11 13.07 -2.89
C ARG A 86 -14.58 12.15 -1.75
N THR A 87 -13.70 11.73 -0.86
CA THR A 87 -14.04 10.90 0.31
C THR A 87 -13.25 11.35 1.54
N SER A 88 -13.69 10.94 2.73
CA SER A 88 -12.98 11.24 3.98
C SER A 88 -11.68 10.44 4.09
N ALA A 89 -10.69 10.94 4.82
CA ALA A 89 -9.46 10.20 5.05
C ALA A 89 -9.74 8.89 5.80
N ALA A 90 -10.67 8.91 6.76
CA ALA A 90 -11.03 7.72 7.53
C ALA A 90 -11.58 6.60 6.65
N SER A 91 -12.52 6.92 5.76
CA SER A 91 -13.10 5.94 4.82
C SER A 91 -12.07 5.47 3.79
N ALA A 92 -11.28 6.40 3.22
CA ALA A 92 -10.20 6.03 2.31
C ALA A 92 -9.19 5.08 2.96
N SER A 93 -8.75 5.38 4.19
CA SER A 93 -7.82 4.53 4.94
C SER A 93 -8.37 3.12 5.11
N LEU A 94 -9.63 2.94 5.51
CA LEU A 94 -10.21 1.60 5.63
C LEU A 94 -10.34 0.90 4.28
N LEU A 95 -10.72 1.62 3.22
CA LEU A 95 -10.83 1.08 1.86
C LEU A 95 -9.50 0.53 1.33
N LEU A 96 -8.34 1.02 1.81
CA LEU A 96 -7.03 0.47 1.45
C LEU A 96 -6.85 -1.01 1.84
N ASN A 97 -7.65 -1.54 2.77
CA ASN A 97 -7.68 -2.99 3.03
C ASN A 97 -8.09 -3.82 1.80
N LEU A 98 -8.75 -3.23 0.81
CA LEU A 98 -9.08 -3.90 -0.46
C LEU A 98 -7.82 -4.31 -1.23
N GLU A 99 -6.69 -3.61 -1.07
CA GLU A 99 -5.45 -3.96 -1.76
C GLU A 99 -5.02 -5.39 -1.45
N ALA A 100 -5.07 -5.81 -0.18
CA ALA A 100 -4.70 -7.17 0.22
C ALA A 100 -5.64 -8.21 -0.41
N VAL A 101 -6.94 -7.93 -0.43
CA VAL A 101 -7.96 -8.79 -1.06
C VAL A 101 -7.71 -8.93 -2.55
N LEU A 102 -7.52 -7.81 -3.25
CA LEU A 102 -7.29 -7.78 -4.69
C LEU A 102 -5.96 -8.44 -5.05
N THR A 103 -4.91 -8.22 -4.26
CA THR A 103 -3.59 -8.84 -4.46
C THR A 103 -3.70 -10.37 -4.39
N ALA A 104 -4.39 -10.88 -3.37
CA ALA A 104 -4.61 -12.31 -3.20
C ALA A 104 -5.58 -12.89 -4.24
N ALA A 105 -6.61 -12.15 -4.66
CA ALA A 105 -7.52 -12.58 -5.71
C ALA A 105 -6.81 -12.71 -7.07
N ILE A 106 -5.95 -11.74 -7.43
CA ILE A 106 -5.11 -11.83 -8.62
C ILE A 106 -4.14 -13.01 -8.50
N ALA A 107 -3.52 -13.20 -7.34
CA ALA A 107 -2.64 -14.34 -7.08
C ALA A 107 -3.38 -15.67 -7.31
N TRP A 108 -4.58 -15.81 -6.75
CA TRP A 108 -5.42 -17.00 -6.91
C TRP A 108 -5.85 -17.24 -8.36
N LEU A 109 -6.38 -16.23 -9.05
CA LEU A 109 -6.93 -16.38 -10.39
C LEU A 109 -5.84 -16.64 -11.45
N VAL A 110 -4.69 -15.96 -11.32
CA VAL A 110 -3.61 -16.05 -12.30
C VAL A 110 -2.67 -17.22 -12.01
N PHE A 111 -2.36 -17.49 -10.74
CA PHE A 111 -1.38 -18.51 -10.34
C PHE A 111 -2.01 -19.80 -9.79
N ARG A 112 -3.35 -19.85 -9.66
CA ARG A 112 -4.13 -21.03 -9.25
C ARG A 112 -3.75 -21.58 -7.87
N GLU A 113 -3.39 -20.71 -6.93
CA GLU A 113 -3.10 -21.10 -5.55
C GLU A 113 -4.38 -21.50 -4.79
N ASN A 114 -4.37 -22.58 -4.01
CA ASN A 114 -5.59 -23.02 -3.31
C ASN A 114 -5.97 -22.04 -2.18
N ALA A 115 -7.11 -21.36 -2.31
CA ALA A 115 -7.64 -20.49 -1.26
C ALA A 115 -8.43 -21.30 -0.22
N ASN A 116 -8.06 -21.20 1.05
CA ASN A 116 -8.84 -21.80 2.13
C ASN A 116 -10.18 -21.04 2.29
N ARG A 117 -11.27 -21.77 2.58
CA ARG A 117 -12.62 -21.23 2.85
C ARG A 117 -12.61 -20.10 3.89
N ARG A 118 -11.73 -20.18 4.89
CA ARG A 118 -11.58 -19.14 5.92
C ARG A 118 -11.02 -17.84 5.37
N ILE A 119 -10.03 -17.91 4.48
CA ILE A 119 -9.46 -16.73 3.81
C ILE A 119 -10.53 -16.08 2.92
N VAL A 120 -11.27 -16.89 2.15
CA VAL A 120 -12.36 -16.40 1.31
C VAL A 120 -13.42 -15.68 2.14
N PHE A 121 -13.81 -16.23 3.28
CA PHE A 121 -14.74 -15.57 4.20
C PHE A 121 -14.17 -14.26 4.79
N GLY A 122 -12.87 -14.21 5.08
CA GLY A 122 -12.22 -12.96 5.48
C GLY A 122 -12.30 -11.89 4.39
N PHE A 123 -12.06 -12.28 3.13
CA PHE A 123 -12.15 -11.38 1.98
C PHE A 123 -13.58 -10.89 1.72
N THR A 124 -14.60 -11.74 1.86
CA THR A 124 -15.99 -11.30 1.69
C THR A 124 -16.39 -10.27 2.74
N LEU A 125 -15.91 -10.38 3.97
CA LEU A 125 -16.15 -9.38 5.02
C LEU A 125 -15.46 -8.04 4.72
N ILE A 126 -14.22 -8.07 4.23
CA ILE A 126 -13.51 -6.84 3.82
C ILE A 126 -14.25 -6.15 2.67
N VAL A 127 -14.68 -6.93 1.66
CA VAL A 127 -15.45 -6.41 0.52
C VAL A 127 -16.80 -5.86 0.97
N ALA A 128 -17.51 -6.54 1.87
CA ALA A 128 -18.77 -6.06 2.42
C ALA A 128 -18.59 -4.70 3.14
N GLY A 129 -17.55 -4.57 3.97
CA GLY A 129 -17.21 -3.30 4.62
C GLY A 129 -16.89 -2.20 3.61
N ALA A 130 -16.15 -2.51 2.55
CA ALA A 130 -15.86 -1.54 1.49
C ALA A 130 -17.11 -1.09 0.73
N VAL A 131 -18.03 -2.00 0.42
CA VAL A 131 -19.32 -1.67 -0.22
C VAL A 131 -20.14 -0.77 0.71
N LEU A 132 -20.19 -1.05 2.01
CA LEU A 132 -20.89 -0.20 2.99
C LEU A 132 -20.34 1.23 3.01
N LEU A 133 -19.01 1.39 2.89
CA LEU A 133 -18.36 2.71 2.80
C LEU A 133 -18.55 3.41 1.45
N ALA A 134 -18.81 2.65 0.37
CA ALA A 134 -18.97 3.17 -0.97
C ALA A 134 -20.41 3.59 -1.32
N LEU A 135 -21.40 3.07 -0.60
CA LEU A 135 -22.82 3.39 -0.82
C LEU A 135 -23.19 4.76 -0.24
N PRO A 136 -23.98 5.58 -0.94
CA PRO A 136 -24.54 6.81 -0.39
C PRO A 136 -25.66 6.47 0.61
N TRP A 137 -25.57 6.98 1.83
CA TRP A 137 -26.55 6.72 2.90
C TRP A 137 -27.65 7.79 3.01
N SER A 138 -27.86 8.58 1.96
CA SER A 138 -28.76 9.73 1.99
C SER A 138 -29.73 9.76 0.81
N GLY A 139 -30.65 8.79 0.71
CA GLY A 139 -31.89 8.86 -0.10
C GLY A 139 -31.79 9.18 -1.61
N GLN A 140 -30.59 9.39 -2.14
CA GLN A 140 -30.29 9.62 -3.54
C GLN A 140 -30.16 8.28 -4.24
N ALA A 141 -30.48 8.23 -5.54
CA ALA A 141 -30.33 7.05 -6.37
C ALA A 141 -28.96 6.39 -6.16
N LEU A 142 -28.89 5.06 -6.28
CA LEU A 142 -27.67 4.23 -6.14
C LEU A 142 -26.55 4.72 -7.08
N GLN A 143 -25.84 5.76 -6.68
CA GLN A 143 -24.61 6.25 -7.29
C GLN A 143 -23.49 5.91 -6.32
N PHE A 144 -22.65 4.95 -6.70
CA PHE A 144 -21.44 4.67 -5.93
C PHE A 144 -20.65 5.97 -5.74
N GLY A 145 -20.17 6.21 -4.52
CA GLY A 145 -19.34 7.37 -4.23
C GLY A 145 -18.12 7.34 -5.15
N HIS A 146 -18.03 8.29 -6.09
CA HIS A 146 -16.94 8.39 -7.06
C HIS A 146 -15.55 8.33 -6.38
N GLY A 147 -15.44 8.84 -5.14
CA GLY A 147 -14.22 8.72 -4.33
C GLY A 147 -13.86 7.28 -3.95
N ALA A 148 -14.81 6.47 -3.49
CA ALA A 148 -14.55 5.08 -3.09
C ALA A 148 -14.14 4.21 -4.29
N LEU A 149 -14.73 4.43 -5.46
CA LEU A 149 -14.32 3.75 -6.70
C LEU A 149 -12.89 4.11 -7.10
N LEU A 150 -12.49 5.38 -6.95
CA LEU A 150 -11.11 5.80 -7.23
C LEU A 150 -10.11 5.16 -6.25
N VAL A 151 -10.45 5.08 -4.95
CA VAL A 151 -9.63 4.39 -3.96
C VAL A 151 -9.54 2.89 -4.26
N ALA A 152 -10.64 2.24 -4.64
CA ALA A 152 -10.64 0.85 -5.07
C ALA A 152 -9.79 0.64 -6.34
N GLY A 153 -9.84 1.59 -7.29
CA GLY A 153 -8.99 1.61 -8.48
C GLY A 153 -7.50 1.75 -8.12
N ALA A 154 -7.16 2.59 -7.14
CA ALA A 154 -5.81 2.68 -6.59
C ALA A 154 -5.36 1.34 -5.98
N CYS A 155 -6.22 0.70 -5.19
CA CYS A 155 -5.97 -0.63 -4.61
C CYS A 155 -5.74 -1.69 -5.68
N LEU A 156 -6.48 -1.65 -6.80
CA LEU A 156 -6.27 -2.54 -7.93
C LEU A 156 -4.93 -2.31 -8.61
N CYS A 157 -4.53 -1.04 -8.79
CA CYS A 157 -3.23 -0.68 -9.33
C CYS A 157 -2.09 -1.21 -8.45
N TRP A 158 -2.20 -1.05 -7.12
CA TRP A 158 -1.22 -1.61 -6.18
C TRP A 158 -1.26 -3.12 -6.10
N ALA A 159 -2.43 -3.75 -6.24
CA ALA A 159 -2.53 -5.20 -6.29
C ALA A 159 -1.81 -5.79 -7.52
N LEU A 160 -1.94 -5.16 -8.69
CA LEU A 160 -1.20 -5.53 -9.89
C LEU A 160 0.31 -5.29 -9.71
N ASP A 161 0.68 -4.13 -9.17
CA ASP A 161 2.07 -3.80 -8.83
C ASP A 161 2.70 -4.83 -7.89
N ASN A 162 2.02 -5.21 -6.81
CA ASN A 162 2.50 -6.22 -5.87
C ASN A 162 2.78 -7.55 -6.58
N ASN A 163 1.84 -8.00 -7.44
CA ASN A 163 2.00 -9.23 -8.23
C ASN A 163 3.16 -9.12 -9.25
N PHE A 164 3.38 -7.97 -9.87
CA PHE A 164 4.48 -7.74 -10.80
C PHE A 164 5.83 -7.62 -10.07
N THR A 165 5.84 -6.99 -8.90
CA THR A 165 7.02 -6.86 -8.03
C THR A 165 7.50 -8.23 -7.54
N CYS A 166 6.61 -9.20 -7.32
CA CYS A 166 6.98 -10.59 -7.05
C CYS A 166 7.82 -11.24 -8.16
N ARG A 167 7.76 -10.76 -9.42
CA ARG A 167 8.59 -11.25 -10.52
C ARG A 167 10.02 -10.73 -10.49
N VAL A 168 10.31 -9.74 -9.64
CA VAL A 168 11.62 -9.09 -9.50
C VAL A 168 12.16 -9.11 -8.07
N SER A 169 11.52 -9.89 -7.19
CA SER A 169 11.79 -9.90 -5.73
C SER A 169 13.15 -10.47 -5.33
N ASN A 170 13.90 -11.06 -6.26
CA ASN A 170 15.31 -11.44 -6.04
C ASN A 170 16.24 -10.21 -5.92
N SER A 171 15.77 -9.05 -6.37
CA SER A 171 16.49 -7.79 -6.22
C SER A 171 16.20 -7.09 -4.89
N ASP A 172 17.07 -6.15 -4.52
CA ASP A 172 16.93 -5.39 -3.28
C ASP A 172 15.63 -4.57 -3.26
N ALA A 173 14.78 -4.81 -2.24
CA ALA A 173 13.48 -4.15 -2.10
C ALA A 173 13.59 -2.63 -1.96
N VAL A 174 14.64 -2.14 -1.28
CA VAL A 174 14.90 -0.70 -1.12
C VAL A 174 15.22 -0.06 -2.47
N PHE A 175 16.01 -0.73 -3.31
CA PHE A 175 16.25 -0.28 -4.68
C PHE A 175 14.96 -0.23 -5.52
N ILE A 176 14.18 -1.31 -5.53
CA ILE A 176 12.94 -1.38 -6.33
C ILE A 176 12.00 -0.24 -5.94
N ALA A 177 11.78 -0.04 -4.64
CA ALA A 177 10.91 1.01 -4.15
C ALA A 177 11.48 2.43 -4.40
N GLY A 178 12.79 2.62 -4.23
CA GLY A 178 13.44 3.90 -4.52
C GLY A 178 13.31 4.28 -6.00
N LEU A 179 13.51 3.32 -6.91
CA LEU A 179 13.33 3.54 -8.35
C LEU A 179 11.86 3.84 -8.70
N LYS A 180 10.91 3.13 -8.09
CA LYS A 180 9.47 3.44 -8.21
C LYS A 180 9.17 4.85 -7.74
N GLY A 181 9.72 5.26 -6.59
CA GLY A 181 9.62 6.61 -6.05
C GLY A 181 10.13 7.67 -7.02
N TRP A 182 11.33 7.48 -7.58
CA TRP A 182 11.92 8.40 -8.54
C TRP A 182 11.12 8.52 -9.83
N ILE A 183 10.83 7.40 -10.51
CA ILE A 183 10.16 7.44 -11.80
C ILE A 183 8.75 8.01 -11.63
N ALA A 184 7.97 7.49 -10.68
CA ALA A 184 6.62 7.97 -10.45
C ALA A 184 6.59 9.43 -9.98
N GLY A 185 7.53 9.81 -9.12
CA GLY A 185 7.65 11.17 -8.63
C GLY A 185 7.92 12.15 -9.76
N ILE A 186 8.92 11.87 -10.60
CA ILE A 186 9.26 12.71 -11.77
C ILE A 186 8.08 12.77 -12.74
N VAL A 187 7.49 11.62 -13.10
CA VAL A 187 6.39 11.55 -14.06
C VAL A 187 5.17 12.34 -13.56
N ASN A 188 4.70 12.08 -12.34
CA ASN A 188 3.50 12.75 -11.82
C ASN A 188 3.74 14.24 -11.58
N THR A 189 4.91 14.65 -11.10
CA THR A 189 5.24 16.08 -10.98
C THR A 189 5.31 16.76 -12.35
N ALA A 190 5.95 16.14 -13.34
CA ALA A 190 6.01 16.68 -14.71
C ALA A 190 4.62 16.80 -15.34
N VAL A 191 3.78 15.78 -15.21
CA VAL A 191 2.39 15.81 -15.69
C VAL A 191 1.60 16.91 -14.98
N ALA A 192 1.74 17.06 -13.66
CA ALA A 192 1.05 18.11 -12.93
C ALA A 192 1.46 19.52 -13.40
N LEU A 193 2.76 19.76 -13.58
CA LEU A 193 3.27 21.03 -14.09
C LEU A 193 2.79 21.30 -15.52
N TRP A 194 2.76 20.27 -16.37
CA TRP A 194 2.23 20.36 -17.73
C TRP A 194 0.73 20.68 -17.75
N MET A 195 -0.04 20.17 -16.77
CA MET A 195 -1.44 20.53 -16.56
C MET A 195 -1.64 21.93 -15.94
N GLY A 196 -0.56 22.69 -15.73
CA GLY A 196 -0.62 24.04 -15.17
C GLY A 196 -0.68 24.11 -13.64
N ALA A 197 -0.33 23.03 -12.93
CA ALA A 197 -0.23 23.07 -11.47
C ALA A 197 0.85 24.07 -11.04
N GLN A 198 0.51 24.93 -10.09
CA GLN A 198 1.47 25.83 -9.47
C GLN A 198 2.20 25.11 -8.33
N LEU A 199 3.49 25.37 -8.19
CA LEU A 199 4.25 24.86 -7.06
C LEU A 199 3.78 25.58 -5.77
N PRO A 200 3.42 24.82 -4.72
CA PRO A 200 3.00 25.41 -3.46
C PRO A 200 4.23 25.99 -2.73
N ALA A 201 4.00 26.63 -1.58
CA ALA A 201 5.07 27.14 -0.75
C ALA A 201 6.10 26.04 -0.40
N PRO A 202 7.40 26.36 -0.28
CA PRO A 202 8.45 25.36 0.02
C PRO A 202 8.18 24.51 1.26
N ALA A 203 7.51 25.07 2.28
CA ALA A 203 7.11 24.34 3.48
C ALA A 203 6.11 23.20 3.19
N ILE A 204 5.18 23.41 2.26
CA ILE A 204 4.20 22.39 1.84
C ILE A 204 4.90 21.32 1.00
N ILE A 205 5.82 21.71 0.12
CA ILE A 205 6.67 20.77 -0.63
C ILE A 205 7.47 19.89 0.34
N GLY A 206 8.14 20.50 1.32
CA GLY A 206 8.89 19.78 2.35
C GLY A 206 8.01 18.81 3.16
N SER A 207 6.80 19.23 3.50
CA SER A 207 5.82 18.39 4.19
C SER A 207 5.38 17.19 3.35
N ALA A 208 5.06 17.41 2.07
CA ALA A 208 4.70 16.34 1.13
C ALA A 208 5.86 15.35 0.91
N LEU A 209 7.09 15.85 0.71
CA LEU A 209 8.28 15.01 0.62
C LEU A 209 8.51 14.21 1.92
N GLY A 210 8.28 14.84 3.08
CA GLY A 210 8.39 14.20 4.40
C GLY A 210 7.37 13.08 4.60
N VAL A 211 6.10 13.32 4.24
CA VAL A 211 5.05 12.29 4.26
C VAL A 211 5.40 11.15 3.29
N GLY A 212 5.89 11.50 2.11
CA GLY A 212 6.41 10.56 1.11
C GLY A 212 7.50 9.64 1.66
N LEU A 213 8.53 10.26 2.23
CA LEU A 213 9.67 9.58 2.82
C LEU A 213 9.26 8.68 3.98
N LEU A 214 8.54 9.21 4.96
CA LEU A 214 8.19 8.45 6.17
C LEU A 214 7.15 7.36 5.87
N GLY A 215 6.10 7.73 5.13
CA GLY A 215 4.93 6.90 4.87
C GLY A 215 5.16 5.81 3.83
N TYR A 216 5.92 6.08 2.76
CA TYR A 216 6.16 5.12 1.67
C TYR A 216 7.60 4.59 1.62
N GLY A 217 8.57 5.34 2.16
CA GLY A 217 9.98 4.95 2.18
C GLY A 217 10.40 4.23 3.45
N VAL A 218 10.50 4.96 4.57
CA VAL A 218 10.96 4.43 5.87
C VAL A 218 10.06 3.31 6.36
N SER A 219 8.74 3.45 6.20
CA SER A 219 7.78 2.38 6.52
C SER A 219 8.15 1.06 5.83
N LEU A 220 8.51 1.09 4.54
CA LEU A 220 8.92 -0.08 3.77
C LEU A 220 10.23 -0.65 4.31
N VAL A 221 11.22 0.19 4.60
CA VAL A 221 12.50 -0.27 5.18
C VAL A 221 12.24 -1.01 6.50
N LEU A 222 11.42 -0.42 7.38
CA LEU A 222 11.03 -1.04 8.65
C LEU A 222 10.24 -2.34 8.45
N PHE A 223 9.36 -2.40 7.45
CA PHE A 223 8.64 -3.61 7.07
C PHE A 223 9.60 -4.71 6.62
N VAL A 224 10.55 -4.40 5.73
CA VAL A 224 11.57 -5.36 5.25
C VAL A 224 12.46 -5.84 6.40
N LEU A 225 12.83 -4.97 7.33
CA LEU A 225 13.58 -5.35 8.53
C LEU A 225 12.75 -6.27 9.44
N ALA A 226 11.46 -5.98 9.61
CA ALA A 226 10.57 -6.81 10.41
C ALA A 226 10.38 -8.21 9.81
N LEU A 227 10.28 -8.33 8.47
CA LEU A 227 10.22 -9.62 7.79
C LEU A 227 11.39 -10.53 8.16
N ARG A 228 12.60 -9.95 8.29
CA ARG A 228 13.81 -10.68 8.66
C ARG A 228 13.85 -11.10 10.13
N GLY A 229 13.25 -10.29 11.02
CA GLY A 229 13.33 -10.51 12.48
C GLY A 229 12.23 -11.39 13.07
N VAL A 230 10.98 -11.25 12.58
CA VAL A 230 9.80 -11.92 13.18
C VAL A 230 8.99 -12.76 12.18
N GLY A 231 9.45 -12.84 10.93
CA GLY A 231 8.84 -13.65 9.88
C GLY A 231 7.68 -12.97 9.14
N SER A 232 7.32 -13.53 7.97
CA SER A 232 6.32 -12.97 7.06
C SER A 232 4.92 -12.88 7.67
N ALA A 233 4.44 -13.95 8.30
CA ALA A 233 3.08 -14.01 8.86
C ALA A 233 2.84 -12.93 9.93
N ARG A 234 3.75 -12.77 10.89
CA ARG A 234 3.61 -11.75 11.95
C ARG A 234 3.80 -10.33 11.42
N THR A 235 4.74 -10.14 10.50
CA THR A 235 5.00 -8.81 9.92
C THR A 235 3.81 -8.33 9.09
N GLY A 236 3.23 -9.21 8.27
CA GLY A 236 2.00 -8.94 7.53
C GLY A 236 0.85 -8.60 8.49
N ALA A 237 0.67 -9.38 9.57
CA ALA A 237 -0.36 -9.11 10.56
C ALA A 237 -0.28 -7.72 11.19
N TYR A 238 0.92 -7.31 11.60
CA TYR A 238 1.09 -5.97 12.15
C TYR A 238 0.88 -4.89 11.10
N PHE A 239 1.34 -5.10 9.86
CA PHE A 239 1.20 -4.11 8.80
C PHE A 239 -0.24 -3.95 8.32
N SER A 240 -1.06 -5.01 8.34
CA SER A 240 -2.51 -4.93 8.05
C SER A 240 -3.29 -4.07 9.04
N THR A 241 -2.70 -3.63 10.15
CA THR A 241 -3.32 -2.64 11.04
C THR A 241 -3.19 -1.20 10.54
N ALA A 242 -2.32 -0.94 9.55
CA ALA A 242 -2.05 0.42 9.06
C ALA A 242 -3.29 1.17 8.53
N PRO A 243 -4.19 0.55 7.73
CA PRO A 243 -5.49 1.13 7.37
C PRO A 243 -6.33 1.61 8.57
N PHE A 244 -6.34 0.84 9.66
CA PHE A 244 -7.09 1.19 10.87
C PHE A 244 -6.41 2.31 11.65
N ILE A 245 -5.07 2.33 11.70
CA ILE A 245 -4.32 3.43 12.31
C ILE A 245 -4.58 4.73 11.54
N GLY A 246 -4.56 4.70 10.21
CA GLY A 246 -4.89 5.87 9.38
C GLY A 246 -6.30 6.39 9.65
N ALA A 247 -7.27 5.49 9.77
CA ALA A 247 -8.64 5.85 10.09
C ALA A 247 -8.80 6.43 11.50
N ALA A 248 -8.11 5.85 12.50
CA ALA A 248 -8.08 6.39 13.85
C ALA A 248 -7.43 7.78 13.89
N LEU A 249 -6.33 8.01 13.16
CA LEU A 249 -5.68 9.32 13.08
C LEU A 249 -6.58 10.36 12.40
N ALA A 250 -7.29 9.99 11.33
CA ALA A 250 -8.26 10.87 10.68
C ALA A 250 -9.35 11.35 11.66
N ILE A 251 -9.88 10.44 12.49
CA ILE A 251 -10.93 10.77 13.47
C ILE A 251 -10.36 11.57 14.65
N LEU A 252 -9.28 11.08 15.27
CA LEU A 252 -8.76 11.61 16.53
C LEU A 252 -7.92 12.89 16.37
N ALA A 253 -7.09 12.96 15.32
CA ALA A 253 -6.18 14.09 15.12
C ALA A 253 -6.74 15.15 14.17
N PHE A 254 -7.56 14.74 13.19
CA PHE A 254 -8.14 15.65 12.19
C PHE A 254 -9.64 15.93 12.42
N GLY A 255 -10.26 15.30 13.41
CA GLY A 255 -11.64 15.56 13.80
C GLY A 255 -12.69 15.09 12.79
N GLU A 256 -12.36 14.11 11.93
CA GLU A 256 -13.36 13.59 10.98
C GLU A 256 -14.50 12.86 11.71
N HIS A 257 -15.74 13.16 11.31
CA HIS A 257 -16.92 12.50 11.86
C HIS A 257 -17.07 11.07 11.32
N ALA A 258 -17.16 10.10 12.23
CA ALA A 258 -17.41 8.71 11.91
C ALA A 258 -18.89 8.35 12.11
N SER A 259 -19.57 7.98 11.03
CA SER A 259 -20.97 7.55 11.09
C SER A 259 -21.11 6.15 11.73
N PRO A 260 -22.31 5.75 12.19
CA PRO A 260 -22.56 4.39 12.64
C PRO A 260 -22.22 3.32 11.58
N VAL A 261 -22.48 3.65 10.30
CA VAL A 261 -22.13 2.79 9.16
C VAL A 261 -20.62 2.62 9.04
N PHE A 262 -19.86 3.69 9.24
CA PHE A 262 -18.40 3.62 9.24
C PHE A 262 -17.89 2.64 10.30
N TRP A 263 -18.44 2.67 11.51
CA TRP A 263 -18.06 1.74 12.58
C TRP A 263 -18.42 0.29 12.25
N LEU A 264 -19.59 0.05 11.65
CA LEU A 264 -19.98 -1.27 11.17
C LEU A 264 -19.00 -1.79 10.10
N ALA A 265 -18.64 -0.94 9.13
CA ALA A 265 -17.65 -1.29 8.11
C ALA A 265 -16.27 -1.57 8.73
N ALA A 266 -15.82 -0.75 9.68
CA ALA A 266 -14.56 -0.96 10.39
C ALA A 266 -14.53 -2.32 11.12
N VAL A 267 -15.62 -2.71 11.79
CA VAL A 267 -15.73 -4.01 12.46
C VAL A 267 -15.68 -5.15 11.43
N LEU A 268 -16.45 -5.08 10.34
CA LEU A 268 -16.45 -6.11 9.30
C LEU A 268 -15.07 -6.29 8.69
N MET A 269 -14.41 -5.20 8.31
CA MET A 269 -13.06 -5.24 7.73
C MET A 269 -12.04 -5.75 8.76
N GLY A 270 -12.16 -5.35 10.03
CA GLY A 270 -11.30 -5.82 11.12
C GLY A 270 -11.40 -7.32 11.35
N VAL A 271 -12.62 -7.87 11.37
CA VAL A 271 -12.85 -9.32 11.46
C VAL A 271 -12.31 -10.04 10.22
N GLY A 272 -12.50 -9.47 9.03
CA GLY A 272 -11.96 -10.04 7.79
C GLY A 272 -10.44 -10.12 7.77
N VAL A 273 -9.77 -9.05 8.20
CA VAL A 273 -8.30 -8.99 8.37
C VAL A 273 -7.86 -10.01 9.43
N TRP A 274 -8.52 -10.08 10.58
CA TRP A 274 -8.22 -11.08 11.62
C TRP A 274 -8.26 -12.52 11.09
N LEU A 275 -9.31 -12.85 10.33
CA LEU A 275 -9.48 -14.20 9.77
C LEU A 275 -8.41 -14.55 8.77
N HIS A 276 -8.01 -13.59 7.92
CA HIS A 276 -6.92 -13.76 6.98
C HIS A 276 -5.57 -14.01 7.69
N LEU A 277 -5.30 -13.25 8.76
CA LEU A 277 -4.02 -13.30 9.48
C LEU A 277 -3.86 -14.51 10.41
N THR A 278 -4.96 -14.99 10.97
CA THR A 278 -4.94 -16.15 11.89
C THR A 278 -5.02 -17.48 11.17
N GLU A 279 -4.97 -17.47 9.83
CA GLU A 279 -4.91 -18.68 9.04
C GLU A 279 -3.51 -19.29 9.11
N ARG A 280 -3.44 -20.50 9.68
CA ARG A 280 -2.20 -21.26 9.71
C ARG A 280 -2.03 -21.89 8.33
N HIS A 281 -0.97 -21.50 7.61
CA HIS A 281 -0.48 -22.31 6.51
C HIS A 281 -0.03 -23.63 7.13
N ALA A 282 -0.88 -24.65 7.07
CA ALA A 282 -0.45 -26.01 7.28
C ALA A 282 0.55 -26.32 6.15
N HIS A 283 1.83 -26.08 6.40
CA HIS A 283 2.88 -26.72 5.63
C HIS A 283 2.66 -28.22 5.84
N LEU A 284 1.92 -28.85 4.92
CA LEU A 284 1.94 -30.28 4.72
C LEU A 284 3.41 -30.67 4.65
N GLY A 285 3.86 -31.37 5.69
CA GLY A 285 5.26 -31.63 5.95
C GLY A 285 5.93 -32.22 4.73
N VAL A 286 7.02 -31.59 4.31
CA VAL A 286 8.03 -32.27 3.50
C VAL A 286 8.44 -33.52 4.29
N PRO A 287 8.35 -34.73 3.70
CA PRO A 287 8.82 -35.93 4.39
C PRO A 287 10.32 -35.75 4.65
N LYS A 288 10.75 -35.86 5.91
CA LYS A 288 12.16 -36.04 6.24
C LYS A 288 12.64 -37.29 5.48
N ARG A 289 13.47 -37.09 4.45
CA ARG A 289 14.22 -38.17 3.81
C ARG A 289 14.98 -38.90 4.92
N GLN A 290 14.65 -40.17 5.11
CA GLN A 290 15.39 -41.09 5.97
C GLN A 290 16.86 -41.09 5.54
N ALA A 291 17.74 -40.98 6.54
CA ALA A 291 19.17 -41.15 6.37
C ALA A 291 19.44 -42.57 5.83
N SER A 292 20.06 -42.66 4.66
CA SER A 292 20.70 -43.86 4.18
C SER A 292 21.95 -44.11 5.03
N THR A 293 21.91 -45.13 5.87
CA THR A 293 23.09 -45.77 6.47
C THR A 293 24.07 -46.21 5.38
N PRO A 294 25.39 -46.03 5.56
CA PRO A 294 26.37 -46.61 4.65
C PRO A 294 26.46 -48.11 4.93
N ARG A 295 26.29 -48.95 3.90
CA ARG A 295 26.76 -50.34 3.98
C ARG A 295 28.24 -50.36 3.58
N ALA A 296 29.03 -50.95 4.46
CA ALA A 296 30.38 -51.45 4.20
C ALA A 296 30.37 -52.54 3.13
#